data_AF-A0A1N7B870-F1
#
_entry.id   AF-A0A1N7B870-F1
#
_cell.length_a   1.000
_cell.length_b   1.000
_cell.length_c   1.000
_cell.angle_alpha   90.00
_cell.angle_beta   90.00
_cell.angle_gamma   90.00
#
_symmetry.space_group_name_H-M   'P 1'
#
loop_
_entity.id
_entity.type
_entity.pdbx_description
1 polymer ?
#
loop_
_entity_poly.entity_id
_entity_poly.type
_entity_poly.pdbx_seq_one_letter_code
_entity_poly.pdbx_strand_id
1 'polypeptide(L)'
;MNGNTPYAGTPDVTQAGQRASADVVELSSEQTRALRDSVTDIATLTRQFLPDEYVIGSQVTNGATGPQATVSVQPPVGHIVSAGFEPDNDELDDELINAEERDEVARGLAASAVLQVKQAVEDQITPTAR
;
A
#
# COMPACT_ATOMS: atom_id res chain seq x y z
N MET A 1 -23.29 38.56 37.91
CA MET A 1 -24.36 37.74 37.31
C MET A 1 -24.47 38.13 35.84
N ASN A 2 -24.58 37.12 34.97
CA ASN A 2 -24.76 37.15 33.51
C ASN A 2 -23.48 37.47 32.73
N GLY A 3 -22.91 36.61 31.88
CA GLY A 3 -23.41 35.42 31.20
C GLY A 3 -22.95 35.53 29.74
N ASN A 4 -22.07 34.62 29.32
CA ASN A 4 -21.24 34.66 28.11
C ASN A 4 -21.98 34.60 26.76
N THR A 5 -21.40 35.29 25.77
CA THR A 5 -21.27 35.05 24.31
C THR A 5 -22.46 34.50 23.49
N PRO A 6 -22.98 35.26 22.50
CA PRO A 6 -23.94 34.75 21.53
C PRO A 6 -23.20 34.19 20.30
N TYR A 7 -22.96 32.89 20.27
CA TYR A 7 -22.74 32.15 19.01
C TYR A 7 -23.03 30.67 19.26
N ALA A 8 -24.31 30.35 19.41
CA ALA A 8 -24.77 28.97 19.29
C ALA A 8 -24.87 28.66 17.79
N GLY A 9 -23.73 28.31 17.19
CA GLY A 9 -23.70 27.63 15.91
C GLY A 9 -24.33 26.25 16.05
N THR A 10 -25.14 25.86 15.08
CA THR A 10 -25.65 24.50 14.87
C THR A 10 -24.54 23.46 15.05
N PRO A 11 -24.77 22.33 15.74
CA PRO A 11 -23.73 21.33 16.00
C PRO A 11 -23.38 20.45 14.79
N ASP A 12 -23.68 20.90 13.56
CA ASP A 12 -23.54 20.10 12.35
C ASP A 12 -22.70 20.79 11.27
N VAL A 13 -21.61 21.43 11.70
CA VAL A 13 -20.61 22.00 10.78
C VAL A 13 -19.27 21.34 11.05
N THR A 14 -19.07 20.20 10.40
CA THR A 14 -17.76 19.57 10.22
C THR A 14 -16.80 20.60 9.61
N GLN A 15 -15.59 20.74 10.17
CA GLN A 15 -14.59 21.69 9.68
C GLN A 15 -14.21 21.40 8.22
N ALA A 16 -14.08 22.47 7.42
CA ALA A 16 -13.48 22.40 6.09
C ALA A 16 -12.03 21.91 6.19
N GLY A 17 -11.78 20.71 5.68
CA GLY A 17 -10.47 20.04 5.71
C GLY A 17 -10.46 18.67 6.41
N GLN A 18 -11.51 18.34 7.16
CA GLN A 18 -11.66 17.02 7.78
C GLN A 18 -12.85 16.32 7.13
N ARG A 19 -12.60 15.24 6.36
CA ARG A 19 -13.70 14.33 6.01
C ARG A 19 -14.33 13.86 7.33
N ALA A 20 -15.66 13.86 7.38
CA ALA A 20 -16.37 13.27 8.51
C ALA A 20 -15.87 11.83 8.67
N SER A 21 -15.48 11.45 9.89
CA SER A 21 -15.02 10.09 10.22
C SER A 21 -16.04 8.99 9.86
N ALA A 22 -17.24 9.36 9.43
CA ALA A 22 -18.31 8.50 8.94
C ALA A 22 -18.08 7.94 7.52
N ASP A 23 -17.17 8.53 6.72
CA ASP A 23 -16.81 8.04 5.37
C ASP A 23 -15.51 7.21 5.35
N VAL A 24 -14.89 6.98 6.50
CA VAL A 24 -13.67 6.15 6.59
C VAL A 24 -14.09 4.70 6.75
N VAL A 25 -13.76 3.90 5.74
CA VAL A 25 -14.07 2.48 5.70
C VAL A 25 -13.26 1.76 6.76
N GLU A 26 -13.93 1.17 7.74
CA GLU A 26 -13.31 0.26 8.69
C GLU A 26 -13.54 -1.18 8.24
N LEU A 27 -12.46 -1.91 7.95
CA LEU A 27 -12.56 -3.34 7.69
C LEU A 27 -12.97 -4.08 8.95
N SER A 28 -13.78 -5.13 8.77
CA SER A 28 -13.98 -6.11 9.82
C SER A 28 -12.65 -6.79 10.18
N SER A 29 -12.57 -7.40 11.36
CA SER A 29 -11.38 -8.16 11.77
C SER A 29 -11.06 -9.33 10.83
N GLU A 30 -12.10 -9.91 10.22
CA GLU A 30 -11.99 -11.00 9.25
C GLU A 30 -11.45 -10.51 7.92
N GLN A 31 -11.98 -9.41 7.39
CA GLN A 31 -11.50 -8.78 6.16
C GLN A 31 -10.06 -8.27 6.30
N THR A 32 -9.71 -7.69 7.45
CA THR A 32 -8.32 -7.27 7.75
C THR A 32 -7.38 -8.47 7.74
N ARG A 33 -7.83 -9.63 8.22
CA ARG A 33 -7.05 -10.86 8.20
C ARG A 33 -6.90 -11.40 6.78
N ALA A 34 -7.99 -11.48 6.02
CA ALA A 34 -7.97 -11.89 4.62
C ALA A 34 -7.05 -11.00 3.77
N LEU A 35 -7.06 -9.68 4.00
CA LEU A 35 -6.16 -8.74 3.35
C LEU A 35 -4.69 -9.02 3.71
N ARG A 36 -4.38 -9.21 5.00
CA ARG A 36 -3.01 -9.55 5.43
C ARG A 36 -2.52 -10.87 4.82
N ASP A 37 -3.39 -11.88 4.76
CA ASP A 37 -3.06 -13.17 4.17
C ASP A 37 -2.80 -13.00 2.66
N SER A 38 -3.65 -12.27 1.94
CA SER A 38 -3.49 -11.98 0.50
C SER A 38 -2.19 -11.24 0.19
N VAL A 39 -1.84 -10.24 0.99
CA VAL A 39 -0.60 -9.46 0.81
C VAL A 39 0.64 -10.30 1.16
N THR A 40 0.51 -11.23 2.11
CA THR A 40 1.56 -12.20 2.45
C THR A 40 1.76 -13.21 1.31
N ASP A 41 0.69 -13.64 0.67
CA ASP A 41 0.75 -14.49 -0.52
C ASP A 41 1.46 -13.77 -1.68
N ILE A 42 1.11 -12.51 -1.95
CA ILE A 42 1.79 -11.70 -2.97
C ILE A 42 3.28 -11.60 -2.67
N ALA A 43 3.67 -11.32 -1.42
CA ALA A 43 5.07 -11.27 -1.03
C ALA A 43 5.79 -12.61 -1.27
N THR A 44 5.12 -13.72 -0.95
CA THR A 44 5.64 -15.09 -1.15
C THR A 44 5.76 -15.45 -2.63
N LEU A 45 4.79 -15.07 -3.47
CA LEU A 45 4.82 -15.24 -4.92
C LEU A 45 5.95 -14.40 -5.53
N THR A 46 6.07 -13.13 -5.11
CA THR A 46 7.11 -12.22 -5.58
C THR A 46 8.51 -12.79 -5.31
N ARG A 47 8.69 -13.46 -4.16
CA ARG A 47 9.95 -14.14 -3.81
C ARG A 47 10.32 -15.24 -4.79
N GLN A 48 9.36 -15.93 -5.40
CA GLN A 48 9.65 -17.00 -6.35
C GLN A 48 10.25 -16.48 -7.67
N PHE A 49 9.99 -15.22 -8.00
CA PHE A 49 10.51 -14.58 -9.21
C PHE A 49 11.86 -13.89 -9.00
N LEU A 50 12.34 -13.79 -7.75
CA LEU A 50 13.53 -13.01 -7.40
C LEU A 50 14.60 -13.85 -6.69
N PRO A 51 15.89 -13.57 -6.94
CA PRO A 51 16.98 -14.20 -6.21
C PRO A 51 16.97 -13.88 -4.71
N ASP A 52 17.78 -14.63 -3.95
CA ASP A 52 17.71 -14.59 -2.49
C ASP A 52 18.12 -13.25 -1.86
N GLU A 53 18.92 -12.47 -2.59
CA GLU A 53 19.42 -11.14 -2.24
C GLU A 53 18.37 -10.04 -2.15
N TYR A 54 17.19 -10.23 -2.76
CA TYR A 54 16.10 -9.26 -2.68
C TYR A 54 15.38 -9.41 -1.34
N VAL A 55 15.12 -8.31 -0.64
CA VAL A 55 14.35 -8.30 0.60
C VAL A 55 12.93 -7.87 0.29
N ILE A 56 11.94 -8.63 0.77
CA ILE A 56 10.52 -8.38 0.50
C ILE A 56 9.82 -8.13 1.82
N GLY A 57 9.00 -7.09 1.88
CA GLY A 57 8.21 -6.74 3.05
C GLY A 57 6.78 -6.39 2.67
N SER A 58 5.84 -6.77 3.52
CA SER A 58 4.43 -6.42 3.40
C SER A 58 3.97 -5.65 4.64
N GLN A 59 3.08 -4.68 4.45
CA GLN A 59 2.48 -3.93 5.52
C GLN A 59 1.00 -3.69 5.22
N VAL A 60 0.16 -3.78 6.25
CA VAL A 60 -1.23 -3.34 6.21
C VAL A 60 -1.41 -2.26 7.27
N THR A 61 -1.83 -1.08 6.84
CA THR A 61 -2.09 0.09 7.69
C THR A 61 -3.54 0.51 7.55
N ASN A 62 -4.05 1.25 8.53
CA ASN A 62 -5.36 1.89 8.43
C ASN A 62 -5.11 3.40 8.32
N GLY A 63 -5.30 3.94 7.13
CA GLY A 63 -5.06 5.35 6.81
C GLY A 63 -6.30 6.21 7.04
N ALA A 64 -6.16 7.51 6.77
CA ALA A 64 -7.29 8.45 6.85
C ALA A 64 -8.37 8.21 5.79
N THR A 65 -8.07 7.43 4.75
CA THR A 65 -8.97 7.07 3.65
C THR A 65 -9.51 5.65 3.75
N GLY A 66 -9.07 4.86 4.73
CA GLY A 66 -9.43 3.46 4.90
C GLY A 66 -8.22 2.53 5.01
N PRO A 67 -8.44 1.21 4.97
CA PRO A 67 -7.36 0.21 4.96
C PRO A 67 -6.45 0.38 3.74
N GLN A 68 -5.15 0.28 3.95
CA GLN A 68 -4.16 0.30 2.88
C GLN A 68 -3.18 -0.84 3.09
N ALA A 69 -3.02 -1.66 2.06
CA ALA A 69 -1.98 -2.67 1.99
C ALA A 69 -0.83 -2.19 1.12
N THR A 70 0.40 -2.56 1.46
CA THR A 70 1.58 -2.22 0.68
C THR A 70 2.54 -3.38 0.67
N VAL A 71 3.03 -3.73 -0.52
CA VAL A 71 4.13 -4.69 -0.71
C VAL A 71 5.33 -3.93 -1.23
N SER A 72 6.49 -4.17 -0.63
CA SER A 72 7.74 -3.51 -0.97
C SER A 72 8.83 -4.54 -1.23
N VAL A 73 9.66 -4.27 -2.23
CA VAL A 73 10.83 -5.05 -2.60
C VAL A 73 12.04 -4.13 -2.56
N GLN A 74 13.00 -4.45 -1.70
CA GLN A 74 14.31 -3.83 -1.65
C GLN A 74 15.28 -4.68 -2.48
N PRO A 75 15.72 -4.17 -3.65
CA PRO A 75 16.81 -4.78 -4.40
C PRO A 75 18.15 -4.63 -3.66
N PRO A 76 19.16 -5.47 -3.94
CA PRO A 76 20.50 -5.34 -3.34
C PRO A 76 21.18 -4.02 -3.71
N VAL A 77 20.83 -3.46 -4.87
CA VAL A 77 21.33 -2.17 -5.34
C VAL A 77 20.19 -1.36 -5.93
N GLY A 78 20.11 -0.07 -5.59
CA GLY A 78 19.05 0.83 -6.01
C GLY A 78 17.98 1.07 -4.95
N HIS A 79 16.86 1.65 -5.38
CA HIS A 79 15.78 2.08 -4.52
C HIS A 79 14.75 0.98 -4.24
N ILE A 80 14.01 1.13 -3.15
CA ILE A 80 12.87 0.26 -2.82
C ILE A 80 11.77 0.50 -3.85
N VAL A 81 11.20 -0.59 -4.37
CA VAL A 81 10.02 -0.57 -5.22
C VAL A 81 8.83 -1.01 -4.38
N SER A 82 7.73 -0.26 -4.42
CA SER A 82 6.52 -0.56 -3.64
C SER A 82 5.26 -0.52 -4.49
N ALA A 83 4.33 -1.42 -4.21
CA ALA A 83 2.98 -1.41 -4.74
C ALA A 83 1.98 -1.24 -3.58
N GLY A 84 1.07 -0.27 -3.71
CA GLY A 84 0.00 -0.02 -2.76
C GLY A 84 -1.33 -0.57 -3.28
N PHE A 85 -2.14 -1.08 -2.35
CA PHE A 85 -3.47 -1.64 -2.60
C PHE A 85 -4.45 -1.01 -1.62
N GLU A 86 -5.55 -0.49 -2.16
CA GLU A 86 -6.68 0.04 -1.40
C GLU A 86 -7.89 -0.81 -1.79
N PRO A 87 -8.44 -1.65 -0.90
CA PRO A 87 -9.59 -2.48 -1.23
C PRO A 87 -10.83 -1.60 -1.45
N ASP A 88 -11.56 -1.87 -2.54
CA ASP A 88 -12.78 -1.15 -2.87
C ASP A 88 -13.97 -1.63 -2.02
N ASN A 89 -14.89 -0.69 -1.76
CA ASN A 89 -16.07 -0.90 -0.91
C ASN A 89 -17.03 -1.98 -1.42
N ASP A 90 -17.12 -2.14 -2.74
CA ASP A 90 -18.06 -3.03 -3.40
C ASP A 90 -17.49 -4.46 -3.58
N GLU A 91 -16.19 -4.65 -3.34
CA GLU A 91 -15.46 -5.92 -3.51
C GLU A 91 -14.98 -6.49 -2.16
N LEU A 92 -15.67 -6.16 -1.06
CA LEU A 92 -15.37 -6.66 0.28
C LEU A 92 -15.85 -8.11 0.51
N ASP A 93 -15.72 -8.96 -0.50
CA ASP A 93 -15.96 -10.41 -0.42
C ASP A 93 -14.76 -11.13 0.24
N ASP A 94 -14.91 -12.43 0.49
CA ASP A 94 -13.88 -13.27 1.15
C ASP A 94 -12.52 -13.29 0.38
N GLU A 95 -12.53 -12.95 -0.92
CA GLU A 95 -11.34 -12.90 -1.77
C GLU A 95 -11.06 -11.48 -2.29
N LEU A 96 -10.67 -10.57 -1.38
CA LEU A 96 -10.32 -9.16 -1.67
C LEU A 96 -9.32 -8.97 -2.82
N ILE A 97 -8.47 -9.95 -3.09
CA ILE A 97 -7.53 -9.96 -4.22
C ILE A 97 -7.56 -11.38 -4.78
N ASN A 98 -7.97 -11.55 -6.03
CA ASN A 98 -8.06 -12.89 -6.62
C ASN A 98 -6.67 -13.48 -6.92
N ALA A 99 -6.55 -14.80 -6.98
CA ALA A 99 -5.26 -15.47 -7.24
C ALA A 99 -4.54 -15.00 -8.52
N GLU A 100 -5.27 -14.70 -9.59
CA GLU A 100 -4.70 -14.20 -10.86
C GLU A 100 -4.11 -12.79 -10.69
N GLU A 101 -4.82 -11.92 -9.98
CA GLU A 101 -4.37 -10.57 -9.66
C GLU A 101 -3.13 -10.60 -8.74
N ARG A 102 -3.10 -11.51 -7.76
CA ARG A 102 -1.92 -11.70 -6.90
C ARG A 102 -0.68 -12.08 -7.72
N ASP A 103 -0.81 -12.97 -8.71
CA ASP A 103 0.29 -13.37 -9.60
C ASP A 103 0.76 -12.24 -10.51
N GLU A 104 -0.18 -11.49 -11.10
CA GLU A 104 0.13 -10.33 -11.94
C GLU A 104 0.91 -9.27 -11.15
N VAL A 105 0.40 -8.90 -9.97
CA VAL A 105 1.05 -7.95 -9.07
C VAL A 105 2.45 -8.41 -8.69
N ALA A 106 2.59 -9.67 -8.27
CA ALA A 106 3.88 -10.23 -7.87
C ALA A 106 4.89 -10.18 -9.02
N ARG A 107 4.46 -10.50 -10.23
CA ARG A 107 5.30 -10.44 -11.43
C ARG A 107 5.67 -9.01 -11.80
N GLY A 108 4.71 -8.08 -11.77
CA GLY A 108 4.94 -6.67 -12.07
C GLY A 108 5.91 -6.02 -11.08
N LEU A 109 5.76 -6.33 -9.80
CA LEU A 109 6.62 -5.85 -8.73
C LEU A 109 8.05 -6.42 -8.86
N ALA A 110 8.18 -7.71 -9.14
CA ALA A 110 9.47 -8.35 -9.40
C ALA A 110 10.17 -7.77 -10.64
N ALA A 111 9.45 -7.59 -11.74
CA ALA A 111 9.99 -6.99 -12.96
C ALA A 111 10.50 -5.56 -12.72
N SER A 112 9.74 -4.78 -11.96
CA SER A 112 10.12 -3.41 -11.58
C SER A 112 11.37 -3.38 -10.70
N ALA A 113 11.49 -4.30 -9.74
CA ALA A 113 12.68 -4.44 -8.90
C ALA A 113 13.94 -4.81 -9.71
N VAL A 114 13.80 -5.71 -10.69
CA VAL A 114 14.91 -6.07 -11.59
C VAL A 114 15.30 -4.89 -12.49
N LEU A 115 14.32 -4.16 -13.03
CA LEU A 115 14.58 -2.95 -13.80
C LEU A 115 15.33 -1.91 -12.97
N GLN A 116 14.95 -1.75 -11.70
CA GLN A 116 15.61 -0.84 -10.77
C GLN A 116 17.08 -1.20 -10.55
N VAL A 117 17.41 -2.49 -10.43
CA VAL A 117 18.82 -2.94 -10.35
C VAL A 117 19.57 -2.63 -11.64
N LYS A 118 18.96 -2.88 -12.81
CA LYS A 118 19.60 -2.60 -14.09
C LYS A 118 19.95 -1.12 -14.24
N GLN A 119 18.98 -0.24 -13.99
CA GLN A 119 19.19 1.21 -14.02
C GLN A 119 20.24 1.64 -12.99
N ALA A 120 20.12 1.13 -11.76
CA ALA A 120 21.07 1.45 -10.71
C ALA A 120 22.49 1.01 -11.07
N VAL A 121 22.70 -0.12 -11.75
CA VAL A 121 24.02 -0.60 -12.22
C VAL A 121 24.54 0.26 -13.37
N GLU A 122 23.69 0.61 -14.34
CA GLU A 122 24.05 1.49 -15.46
C GLU A 122 24.53 2.86 -14.97
N ASP A 123 23.88 3.44 -13.97
CA ASP A 123 24.25 4.75 -13.41
C ASP A 123 25.62 4.75 -12.70
N GLN A 124 26.02 3.62 -12.07
CA GLN A 124 27.35 3.49 -11.42
C GLN A 124 28.46 3.31 -12.45
N ILE A 125 28.12 2.76 -13.63
CA ILE A 125 29.02 2.72 -14.78
C ILE A 125 28.90 4.06 -15.49
N THR A 126 29.35 5.15 -14.83
CA THR A 126 29.55 6.42 -15.55
C THR A 126 30.52 6.16 -16.69
N PRO A 127 30.14 6.32 -17.98
CA PRO A 127 31.05 6.11 -19.07
C PRO A 127 32.14 7.18 -18.97
N THR A 128 33.37 6.80 -18.60
CA THR A 128 34.52 7.70 -18.59
C THR A 128 35.03 8.02 -20.01
N ALA A 129 34.14 8.00 -21.01
CA ALA A 129 34.47 8.35 -22.37
C ALA A 129 34.53 9.88 -22.49
N ARG A 130 35.78 10.35 -22.59
CA ARG A 130 36.22 11.70 -22.93
C ARG A 130 36.25 11.89 -24.44
#